data_AF-A0A812YPV6-F1
#
_entry.id   AF-A0A812YPV6-F1
#
_cell.length_a   1.000
_cell.length_b   1.000
_cell.length_c   1.000
_cell.angle_alpha   90.00
_cell.angle_beta   90.00
_cell.angle_gamma   90.00
#
_symmetry.space_group_name_H-M   'P 1'
#
loop_
_entity.id
_entity.type
_entity.pdbx_description
1 polymer ?
#
loop_
_entity_poly.entity_id
_entity_poly.type
_entity_poly.pdbx_seq_one_letter_code
_entity_poly.pdbx_strand_id
1 'polypeptide(L)'
;MATSTTLSWRNVLMQTTLSIFSHLARRRGQDHFFVVSANLPSWKHLAPLRNSILLTVESWQINDELPRWYSPWKDIMIPGYIDRWRIDAMRMVNKPTNERGFLMVFHGNHPGNHGLYVAHKAKVRTQILESFAGIPDCSVGGPVSDFFQRMGRTHFCLVPRGSSAWTIHLYESFFFGCIPVIISDFLDVPFQNVVDWPALSIKWPEEKVGPELLSYLRSIPLERIGKMKQKLEEAACFFDFHRGWGRKRRNAAGDSDSDPWLSWAKDQVALGVDCLYLHHGDGTSAEDCKRSCTQHQRCNTVNFSPGRALESGDCVLRSCRDPAQPALTGGAGGWQVWSMVNDTDLHCSPYHAIFSQLKQRTSRPLQQGSFWY
;
A
#
# COMPACT_ATOMS: atom_id res chain seq x y z
N MET A 1 40.69 -46.46 -12.57
CA MET A 1 39.82 -45.88 -11.51
C MET A 1 39.09 -44.69 -12.12
N ALA A 2 37.76 -44.72 -12.18
CA ALA A 2 36.98 -43.63 -12.76
C ALA A 2 36.33 -42.81 -11.64
N THR A 3 36.84 -41.61 -11.38
CA THR A 3 36.19 -40.64 -10.48
C THR A 3 35.11 -39.89 -11.26
N SER A 4 33.88 -40.38 -11.17
CA SER A 4 32.70 -39.74 -11.73
C SER A 4 32.40 -38.43 -10.99
N THR A 5 32.75 -37.29 -11.59
CA THR A 5 32.27 -35.97 -11.17
C THR A 5 30.97 -35.64 -11.90
N THR A 6 29.87 -36.26 -11.47
CA THR A 6 28.53 -35.83 -11.86
C THR A 6 28.22 -34.45 -11.26
N LEU A 7 28.63 -33.39 -11.97
CA LEU A 7 28.14 -32.05 -11.70
C LEU A 7 26.61 -32.05 -11.86
N SER A 8 25.92 -32.04 -10.72
CA SER A 8 24.47 -31.96 -10.66
C SER A 8 23.97 -30.83 -11.56
N TRP A 9 22.93 -31.09 -12.36
CA TRP A 9 22.27 -30.08 -13.20
C TRP A 9 21.91 -28.80 -12.42
N ARG A 10 21.66 -28.90 -11.10
CA ARG A 10 21.47 -27.74 -10.21
C ARG A 10 22.69 -26.82 -10.14
N ASN A 11 23.90 -27.37 -10.09
CA ASN A 11 25.14 -26.60 -10.02
C ASN A 11 25.41 -25.87 -11.35
N VAL A 12 25.14 -26.52 -12.48
CA VAL A 12 25.23 -25.90 -13.82
C VAL A 12 24.24 -24.73 -13.91
N LEU A 13 22.96 -24.96 -13.63
CA LEU A 13 21.93 -23.91 -13.69
C LEU A 13 22.23 -22.74 -12.74
N MET A 14 22.79 -23.02 -11.56
CA MET A 14 23.19 -22.00 -10.58
C MET A 14 24.40 -21.18 -11.05
N GLN A 15 25.39 -21.79 -11.71
CA GLN A 15 26.52 -21.10 -12.34
C GLN A 15 26.05 -20.23 -13.52
N THR A 16 25.20 -20.76 -14.41
CA THR A 16 24.68 -19.98 -15.56
C THR A 16 23.78 -18.82 -15.13
N THR A 17 22.96 -18.99 -14.09
CA THR A 17 22.11 -17.89 -13.62
C THR A 17 22.93 -16.77 -12.96
N LEU A 18 24.01 -17.12 -12.26
CA LEU A 18 24.94 -16.15 -11.67
C LEU A 18 25.86 -15.47 -12.69
N SER A 19 26.15 -16.09 -13.83
CA SER A 19 26.88 -15.42 -14.92
C SER A 19 25.98 -14.46 -15.70
N ILE A 20 24.70 -14.77 -15.88
CA ILE A 20 23.70 -13.85 -16.48
C ILE A 20 23.42 -12.64 -15.57
N PHE A 21 23.39 -12.84 -14.25
CA PHE A 21 23.11 -11.77 -13.29
C PHE A 21 24.24 -11.59 -12.26
N SER A 22 25.44 -11.26 -12.74
CA SER A 22 26.65 -11.08 -11.92
C SER A 22 26.46 -10.15 -10.72
N HIS A 23 25.64 -9.11 -10.86
CA HIS A 23 25.29 -8.20 -9.77
C HIS A 23 24.62 -8.90 -8.59
N LEU A 24 23.77 -9.92 -8.81
CA LEU A 24 23.08 -10.64 -7.73
C LEU A 24 24.03 -11.46 -6.85
N ALA A 25 25.24 -11.77 -7.32
CA ALA A 25 26.28 -12.41 -6.50
C ALA A 25 26.80 -11.48 -5.39
N ARG A 26 26.69 -10.15 -5.56
CA ARG A 26 27.15 -9.15 -4.59
C ARG A 26 26.46 -9.38 -3.25
N ARG A 27 27.26 -9.39 -2.18
CA ARG A 27 26.87 -9.74 -0.79
C ARG A 27 25.96 -10.97 -0.68
N ARG A 28 26.12 -11.94 -1.60
CA ARG A 28 25.28 -13.15 -1.70
C ARG A 28 23.78 -12.85 -1.80
N GLY A 29 23.38 -11.70 -2.35
CA GLY A 29 21.99 -11.24 -2.47
C GLY A 29 21.49 -10.35 -1.32
N GLN A 30 22.18 -10.27 -0.18
CA GLN A 30 21.64 -9.65 1.05
C GLN A 30 21.37 -8.13 0.96
N ASP A 31 21.98 -7.41 0.02
CA ASP A 31 21.73 -6.00 -0.26
C ASP A 31 20.78 -5.74 -1.44
N HIS A 32 20.10 -6.78 -1.94
CA HIS A 32 19.13 -6.68 -3.03
C HIS A 32 17.68 -6.72 -2.51
N PHE A 33 16.82 -5.98 -3.21
CA PHE A 33 15.40 -5.86 -2.95
C PHE A 33 14.61 -6.29 -4.18
N PHE A 34 13.57 -7.10 -3.99
CA PHE A 34 12.67 -7.54 -5.07
C PHE A 34 11.22 -7.26 -4.69
N VAL A 35 10.46 -6.67 -5.61
CA VAL A 35 9.00 -6.56 -5.49
C VAL A 35 8.37 -7.80 -6.11
N VAL A 36 7.46 -8.45 -5.39
CA VAL A 36 6.82 -9.71 -5.76
C VAL A 36 5.31 -9.58 -5.62
N SER A 37 4.57 -9.76 -6.72
CA SER A 37 3.13 -9.52 -6.79
C SER A 37 2.24 -10.70 -6.39
N ALA A 38 2.67 -11.94 -6.63
CA ALA A 38 2.08 -13.18 -6.10
C ALA A 38 2.96 -14.37 -6.51
N ASN A 39 2.81 -15.52 -5.84
CA ASN A 39 3.33 -16.84 -6.25
C ASN A 39 4.73 -16.82 -6.90
N LEU A 40 5.80 -16.69 -6.10
CA LEU A 40 7.17 -16.68 -6.63
C LEU A 40 7.43 -17.87 -7.59
N PRO A 41 7.86 -17.62 -8.85
CA PRO A 41 8.16 -18.67 -9.80
C PRO A 41 9.28 -19.63 -9.36
N SER A 42 9.61 -20.60 -10.23
CA SER A 42 10.56 -21.71 -10.01
C SER A 42 11.97 -21.33 -9.50
N TRP A 43 12.30 -20.05 -9.46
CA TRP A 43 13.59 -19.47 -9.03
C TRP A 43 13.84 -19.50 -7.51
N LYS A 44 12.88 -20.00 -6.71
CA LYS A 44 13.05 -20.26 -5.25
C LYS A 44 14.30 -21.05 -4.84
N HIS A 45 14.93 -21.72 -5.80
CA HIS A 45 16.17 -22.49 -5.61
C HIS A 45 17.46 -21.67 -5.76
N LEU A 46 17.38 -20.41 -6.22
CA LEU A 46 18.54 -19.53 -6.36
C LEU A 46 18.93 -18.95 -5.00
N ALA A 47 20.08 -19.38 -4.46
CA ALA A 47 20.57 -18.93 -3.16
C ALA A 47 20.67 -17.39 -3.01
N PRO A 48 21.08 -16.60 -4.03
CA PRO A 48 21.07 -15.15 -3.92
C PRO A 48 19.66 -14.58 -3.66
N LEU A 49 18.66 -14.98 -4.47
CA LEU A 49 17.27 -14.52 -4.28
C LEU A 49 16.70 -14.92 -2.92
N ARG A 50 17.05 -16.11 -2.41
CA ARG A 50 16.65 -16.56 -1.07
C ARG A 50 17.22 -15.67 0.04
N ASN A 51 18.42 -15.13 -0.14
CA ASN A 51 19.07 -14.22 0.81
C ASN A 51 18.64 -12.75 0.63
N SER A 52 18.08 -12.41 -0.53
CA SER A 52 17.54 -11.09 -0.83
C SER A 52 16.30 -10.76 -0.01
N ILE A 53 16.00 -9.47 0.04
CA ILE A 53 14.84 -8.91 0.71
C ILE A 53 13.67 -8.88 -0.27
N LEU A 54 12.58 -9.56 0.06
CA LEU A 54 11.34 -9.52 -0.70
C LEU A 54 10.39 -8.48 -0.12
N LEU A 55 9.83 -7.65 -1.00
CA LEU A 55 8.66 -6.81 -0.75
C LEU A 55 7.49 -7.51 -1.43
N THR A 56 6.58 -8.10 -0.67
CA THR A 56 5.53 -8.99 -1.20
C THR A 56 4.14 -8.61 -0.68
N VAL A 57 3.11 -8.79 -1.49
CA VAL A 57 1.71 -8.65 -1.04
C VAL A 57 1.13 -9.94 -0.45
N GLU A 58 1.87 -11.07 -0.55
CA GLU A 58 1.52 -12.38 0.01
C GLU A 58 2.58 -12.84 1.02
N SER A 59 2.19 -13.12 2.27
CA SER A 59 3.06 -13.75 3.29
C SER A 59 2.84 -15.26 3.44
N TRP A 60 1.80 -15.82 2.81
CA TRP A 60 1.26 -17.14 3.14
C TRP A 60 0.81 -17.94 1.91
N GLN A 61 0.78 -19.27 2.01
CA GLN A 61 0.18 -20.14 0.97
C GLN A 61 -1.18 -20.70 1.40
N ILE A 62 -2.00 -21.05 0.41
CA ILE A 62 -3.42 -21.36 0.61
C ILE A 62 -3.66 -22.71 1.31
N ASN A 63 -2.59 -23.46 1.59
CA ASN A 63 -2.57 -24.75 2.28
C ASN A 63 -2.22 -24.66 3.77
N ASP A 64 -2.23 -23.46 4.35
CA ASP A 64 -1.85 -23.21 5.75
C ASP A 64 -0.38 -23.50 6.08
N GLU A 65 0.50 -23.10 5.15
CA GLU A 65 1.96 -23.17 5.31
C GLU A 65 2.66 -21.84 4.96
N LEU A 66 3.76 -21.55 5.66
CA LEU A 66 4.75 -20.55 5.26
C LEU A 66 5.33 -20.91 3.88
N PRO A 67 5.26 -20.03 2.87
CA PRO A 67 5.94 -20.24 1.62
C PRO A 67 7.44 -20.36 1.86
N ARG A 68 8.09 -21.41 1.34
CA ARG A 68 9.54 -21.65 1.49
C ARG A 68 10.45 -20.52 0.97
N TRP A 69 9.89 -19.55 0.25
CA TRP A 69 10.55 -18.36 -0.28
C TRP A 69 10.40 -17.12 0.62
N TYR A 70 9.40 -17.10 1.50
CA TYR A 70 9.13 -16.01 2.44
C TYR A 70 9.83 -16.27 3.79
N SER A 71 10.28 -15.21 4.45
CA SER A 71 10.68 -15.24 5.85
C SER A 71 10.28 -13.93 6.55
N PRO A 72 9.45 -13.98 7.62
CA PRO A 72 9.04 -12.78 8.36
C PRO A 72 10.19 -12.06 9.09
N TRP A 73 11.39 -12.65 9.08
CA TRP A 73 12.63 -12.05 9.60
C TRP A 73 13.36 -11.16 8.59
N LYS A 74 13.19 -11.41 7.27
CA LYS A 74 13.98 -10.79 6.19
C LYS A 74 13.14 -10.10 5.12
N ASP A 75 11.85 -10.39 5.05
CA ASP A 75 10.93 -9.89 4.03
C ASP A 75 9.96 -8.88 4.64
N ILE A 76 9.38 -8.01 3.80
CA ILE A 76 8.34 -7.06 4.22
C ILE A 76 7.09 -7.38 3.44
N MET A 77 5.98 -7.52 4.17
CA MET A 77 4.67 -7.50 3.55
C MET A 77 4.30 -6.04 3.24
N ILE A 78 4.01 -5.76 1.97
CA ILE A 78 3.55 -4.47 1.46
C ILE A 78 2.06 -4.55 1.10
N PRO A 79 1.33 -3.43 1.13
CA PRO A 79 -0.07 -3.42 0.71
C PRO A 79 -0.23 -3.62 -0.79
N GLY A 80 -1.43 -4.03 -1.20
CA GLY A 80 -1.81 -4.10 -2.61
C GLY A 80 -1.96 -2.69 -3.19
N TYR A 81 -1.62 -2.54 -4.47
CA TYR A 81 -1.83 -1.29 -5.20
C TYR A 81 -3.33 -1.05 -5.43
N ILE A 82 -3.77 0.20 -5.24
CA ILE A 82 -5.13 0.68 -5.55
C ILE A 82 -4.97 1.95 -6.37
N ASP A 83 -5.68 2.04 -7.49
CA ASP A 83 -5.66 3.23 -8.34
C ASP A 83 -6.18 4.50 -7.64
N ARG A 84 -5.52 5.63 -7.91
CA ARG A 84 -5.89 6.94 -7.37
C ARG A 84 -7.35 7.32 -7.58
N TRP A 85 -7.88 7.13 -8.79
CA TRP A 85 -9.29 7.44 -9.10
C TRP A 85 -10.25 6.64 -8.20
N ARG A 86 -9.85 5.42 -7.82
CA ARG A 86 -10.62 4.53 -6.95
C ARG A 86 -10.51 4.98 -5.49
N ILE A 87 -9.31 5.36 -5.04
CA ILE A 87 -9.09 6.00 -3.73
C ILE A 87 -9.98 7.24 -3.57
N ASP A 88 -9.99 8.13 -4.55
CA ASP A 88 -10.82 9.33 -4.54
C ASP A 88 -12.32 8.98 -4.52
N ALA A 89 -12.75 8.00 -5.32
CA ALA A 89 -14.13 7.50 -5.30
C ALA A 89 -14.55 6.90 -3.95
N MET A 90 -13.65 6.21 -3.24
CA MET A 90 -13.90 5.69 -1.90
C MET A 90 -13.97 6.81 -0.85
N ARG A 91 -13.06 7.78 -0.92
CA ARG A 91 -13.05 8.97 -0.05
C ARG A 91 -14.32 9.80 -0.20
N MET A 92 -14.85 9.96 -1.41
CA MET A 92 -16.09 10.72 -1.67
C MET A 92 -17.35 10.11 -1.01
N VAL A 93 -17.38 8.81 -0.73
CA VAL A 93 -18.53 8.13 -0.11
C VAL A 93 -18.32 7.78 1.36
N ASN A 94 -17.11 8.00 1.90
CA ASN A 94 -16.76 7.78 3.31
C ASN A 94 -17.61 8.70 4.22
N LYS A 95 -18.59 8.13 4.92
CA LYS A 95 -19.47 8.90 5.81
C LYS A 95 -18.88 9.10 7.21
N PRO A 96 -19.22 10.22 7.89
CA PRO A 96 -19.01 10.39 9.33
C PRO A 96 -19.59 9.21 10.13
N THR A 97 -19.03 8.92 11.30
CA THR A 97 -19.41 7.75 12.11
C THR A 97 -20.89 7.70 12.45
N ASN A 98 -21.51 8.85 12.74
CA ASN A 98 -22.95 8.98 13.05
C ASN A 98 -23.88 8.91 11.82
N GLU A 99 -23.35 8.93 10.59
CA GLU A 99 -24.12 8.79 9.34
C GLU A 99 -24.04 7.36 8.75
N ARG A 100 -23.33 6.44 9.41
CA ARG A 100 -23.20 5.04 8.98
C ARG A 100 -24.41 4.24 9.47
N GLY A 101 -25.08 3.58 8.54
CA GLY A 101 -26.35 2.89 8.76
C GLY A 101 -26.26 1.36 8.71
N PHE A 102 -25.09 0.81 8.36
CA PHE A 102 -24.83 -0.63 8.40
C PHE A 102 -23.82 -0.95 9.49
N LEU A 103 -24.07 -2.03 10.24
CA LEU A 103 -23.11 -2.59 11.17
C LEU A 103 -21.95 -3.21 10.41
N MET A 104 -22.23 -4.15 9.50
CA MET A 104 -21.18 -4.87 8.75
C MET A 104 -21.50 -5.06 7.27
N VAL A 105 -20.45 -5.25 6.46
CA VAL A 105 -20.54 -5.44 5.00
C VAL A 105 -19.58 -6.52 4.50
N PHE A 106 -20.05 -7.33 3.55
CA PHE A 106 -19.24 -8.22 2.73
C PHE A 106 -19.89 -8.48 1.38
N HIS A 107 -19.34 -7.93 0.30
CA HIS A 107 -19.81 -8.24 -1.06
C HIS A 107 -18.65 -8.76 -1.89
N GLY A 108 -18.76 -9.98 -2.42
CA GLY A 108 -17.71 -10.55 -3.27
C GLY A 108 -17.91 -12.00 -3.68
N ASN A 109 -16.95 -12.54 -4.41
CA ASN A 109 -16.98 -13.94 -4.84
C ASN A 109 -16.87 -14.90 -3.64
N HIS A 110 -17.61 -16.01 -3.71
CA HIS A 110 -17.66 -17.08 -2.71
C HIS A 110 -17.84 -18.45 -3.42
N PRO A 111 -17.71 -19.59 -2.72
CA PRO A 111 -17.70 -20.93 -3.34
C PRO A 111 -18.91 -21.26 -4.22
N GLY A 112 -20.09 -20.70 -3.94
CA GLY A 112 -21.30 -20.91 -4.75
C GLY A 112 -21.28 -20.22 -6.12
N ASN A 113 -20.45 -19.18 -6.27
CA ASN A 113 -20.44 -18.32 -7.46
C ASN A 113 -19.09 -18.37 -8.21
N HIS A 114 -18.05 -18.98 -7.64
CA HIS A 114 -16.72 -19.01 -8.25
C HIS A 114 -15.86 -20.19 -7.74
N GLY A 115 -15.57 -21.15 -8.63
CA GLY A 115 -14.97 -22.46 -8.30
C GLY A 115 -13.62 -22.42 -7.57
N LEU A 116 -12.78 -21.40 -7.77
CA LEU A 116 -11.51 -21.25 -7.03
C LEU A 116 -11.70 -21.28 -5.50
N TYR A 117 -12.79 -20.69 -4.98
CA TYR A 117 -13.03 -20.64 -3.54
C TYR A 117 -13.45 -22.00 -2.94
N VAL A 118 -13.96 -22.92 -3.77
CA VAL A 118 -14.18 -24.33 -3.40
C VAL A 118 -12.83 -25.03 -3.20
N ALA A 119 -11.91 -24.89 -4.16
CA ALA A 119 -10.58 -25.50 -4.12
C ALA A 119 -9.73 -25.02 -2.92
N HIS A 120 -9.97 -23.79 -2.45
CA HIS A 120 -9.25 -23.17 -1.35
C HIS A 120 -9.94 -23.28 0.01
N LYS A 121 -10.94 -24.16 0.15
CA LYS A 121 -11.67 -24.44 1.41
C LYS A 121 -12.17 -23.17 2.11
N ALA A 122 -12.56 -22.12 1.36
CA ALA A 122 -12.94 -20.82 1.91
C ALA A 122 -14.35 -20.82 2.52
N LYS A 123 -14.64 -21.80 3.39
CA LYS A 123 -15.91 -22.07 4.07
C LYS A 123 -16.43 -20.84 4.81
N VAL A 124 -15.52 -20.06 5.41
CA VAL A 124 -15.83 -18.83 6.14
C VAL A 124 -16.62 -17.82 5.29
N ARG A 125 -16.43 -17.79 3.96
CA ARG A 125 -17.20 -16.94 3.04
C ARG A 125 -18.64 -17.41 2.89
N THR A 126 -18.88 -18.73 2.91
CA THR A 126 -20.23 -19.30 2.95
C THR A 126 -20.88 -19.06 4.31
N GLN A 127 -20.15 -19.29 5.40
CA GLN A 127 -20.60 -19.09 6.78
C GLN A 127 -21.00 -17.62 7.06
N ILE A 128 -20.31 -16.64 6.49
CA ILE A 128 -20.70 -15.22 6.52
C ILE A 128 -22.08 -15.00 5.88
N LEU A 129 -22.36 -15.63 4.74
CA LEU A 129 -23.65 -15.50 4.06
C LEU A 129 -24.76 -16.21 4.83
N GLU A 130 -24.53 -17.46 5.25
CA GLU A 130 -25.48 -18.25 6.03
C GLU A 130 -25.80 -17.62 7.39
N SER A 131 -24.83 -16.95 8.03
CA SER A 131 -25.02 -16.34 9.36
C SER A 131 -25.62 -14.95 9.35
N PHE A 132 -25.40 -14.15 8.28
CA PHE A 132 -25.70 -12.71 8.30
C PHE A 132 -26.61 -12.24 7.17
N ALA A 133 -26.91 -13.05 6.14
CA ALA A 133 -27.83 -12.65 5.09
C ALA A 133 -29.26 -12.47 5.66
N GLY A 134 -29.88 -11.33 5.34
CA GLY A 134 -31.22 -10.98 5.84
C GLY A 134 -31.26 -10.38 7.25
N ILE A 135 -30.13 -10.24 7.94
CA ILE A 135 -30.08 -9.54 9.23
C ILE A 135 -29.95 -8.01 9.02
N PRO A 136 -30.75 -7.19 9.72
CA PRO A 136 -30.35 -5.83 10.09
C PRO A 136 -30.14 -4.87 8.92
N ASP A 137 -29.15 -3.96 8.92
CA ASP A 137 -27.85 -3.84 9.62
C ASP A 137 -26.65 -4.66 9.08
N CYS A 138 -26.86 -5.78 8.38
CA CYS A 138 -25.80 -6.59 7.79
C CYS A 138 -25.92 -6.68 6.25
N SER A 139 -25.04 -5.98 5.51
CA SER A 139 -25.03 -5.99 4.05
C SER A 139 -24.05 -7.04 3.51
N VAL A 140 -24.46 -8.31 3.46
CA VAL A 140 -23.64 -9.40 2.93
C VAL A 140 -24.21 -10.03 1.66
N GLY A 141 -23.36 -10.46 0.72
CA GLY A 141 -23.81 -11.10 -0.53
C GLY A 141 -22.73 -11.26 -1.61
N GLY A 142 -23.20 -11.53 -2.83
CA GLY A 142 -22.38 -11.42 -4.04
C GLY A 142 -22.09 -9.95 -4.43
N PRO A 143 -21.46 -9.71 -5.60
CA PRO A 143 -21.24 -8.36 -6.13
C PRO A 143 -22.55 -7.56 -6.28
N VAL A 144 -22.48 -6.25 -6.01
CA VAL A 144 -23.61 -5.30 -6.09
C VAL A 144 -23.17 -3.98 -6.74
N SER A 145 -24.08 -3.29 -7.42
CA SER A 145 -23.79 -2.06 -8.17
C SER A 145 -23.53 -0.84 -7.28
N ASP A 146 -24.12 -0.80 -6.08
CA ASP A 146 -24.01 0.25 -5.07
C ASP A 146 -22.94 -0.05 -3.99
N PHE A 147 -21.95 -0.89 -4.33
CA PHE A 147 -20.90 -1.35 -3.42
C PHE A 147 -20.20 -0.20 -2.68
N PHE A 148 -19.83 0.86 -3.40
CA PHE A 148 -19.14 2.03 -2.82
C PHE A 148 -20.00 2.71 -1.76
N GLN A 149 -21.28 2.92 -2.06
CA GLN A 149 -22.24 3.58 -1.18
C GLN A 149 -22.54 2.72 0.05
N ARG A 150 -22.54 1.39 -0.06
CA ARG A 150 -22.63 0.47 1.08
C ARG A 150 -21.39 0.57 1.96
N MET A 151 -20.20 0.35 1.41
CA MET A 151 -18.93 0.38 2.15
C MET A 151 -18.72 1.71 2.88
N GLY A 152 -18.98 2.84 2.21
CA GLY A 152 -18.88 4.18 2.81
C GLY A 152 -19.90 4.47 3.93
N ARG A 153 -20.98 3.68 4.03
CA ARG A 153 -22.04 3.77 5.06
C ARG A 153 -21.97 2.67 6.13
N THR A 154 -20.91 1.87 6.15
CA THR A 154 -20.77 0.72 7.06
C THR A 154 -19.71 0.94 8.14
N HIS A 155 -19.95 0.49 9.36
CA HIS A 155 -18.93 0.53 10.42
C HIS A 155 -17.82 -0.50 10.22
N PHE A 156 -18.17 -1.77 10.00
CA PHE A 156 -17.23 -2.90 9.94
C PHE A 156 -17.20 -3.58 8.56
N CYS A 157 -16.02 -3.64 7.94
CA CYS A 157 -15.82 -4.31 6.66
C CYS A 157 -15.26 -5.70 6.91
N LEU A 158 -16.02 -6.76 6.59
CA LEU A 158 -15.51 -8.12 6.77
C LEU A 158 -14.49 -8.43 5.68
N VAL A 159 -13.32 -8.89 6.12
CA VAL A 159 -12.17 -9.24 5.28
C VAL A 159 -11.90 -10.75 5.46
N PRO A 160 -12.76 -11.63 4.89
CA PRO A 160 -12.57 -13.07 4.99
C PRO A 160 -11.44 -13.57 4.08
N ARG A 161 -10.82 -14.68 4.51
CA ARG A 161 -9.85 -15.50 3.76
C ARG A 161 -10.20 -15.54 2.26
N GLY A 162 -9.23 -15.15 1.44
CA GLY A 162 -9.33 -15.13 -0.02
C GLY A 162 -8.97 -16.46 -0.68
N SER A 163 -8.89 -16.45 -2.02
CA SER A 163 -8.21 -17.49 -2.81
C SER A 163 -6.68 -17.32 -2.84
N SER A 164 -6.15 -16.38 -2.06
CA SER A 164 -4.73 -16.01 -1.93
C SER A 164 -4.53 -15.31 -0.58
N ALA A 165 -3.28 -15.14 -0.17
CA ALA A 165 -2.91 -14.44 1.07
C ALA A 165 -3.00 -12.90 0.96
N TRP A 166 -3.68 -12.39 -0.05
CA TRP A 166 -3.96 -10.97 -0.24
C TRP A 166 -5.44 -10.77 -0.56
N THR A 167 -6.00 -9.63 -0.15
CA THR A 167 -7.37 -9.25 -0.48
C THR A 167 -7.46 -7.74 -0.55
N ILE A 168 -7.92 -7.23 -1.70
CA ILE A 168 -8.01 -5.78 -1.93
C ILE A 168 -8.97 -5.09 -0.95
N HIS A 169 -9.99 -5.81 -0.47
CA HIS A 169 -10.95 -5.30 0.52
C HIS A 169 -10.28 -4.82 1.82
N LEU A 170 -9.16 -5.43 2.23
CA LEU A 170 -8.41 -4.96 3.41
C LEU A 170 -7.94 -3.53 3.23
N TYR A 171 -7.36 -3.23 2.06
CA TYR A 171 -6.74 -1.94 1.76
C TYR A 171 -7.79 -0.90 1.34
N GLU A 172 -8.85 -1.31 0.64
CA GLU A 172 -10.01 -0.45 0.33
C GLU A 172 -10.73 0.04 1.59
N SER A 173 -10.79 -0.79 2.65
CA SER A 173 -11.47 -0.46 3.91
C SER A 173 -10.98 0.86 4.52
N PHE A 174 -9.67 1.15 4.41
CA PHE A 174 -9.04 2.39 4.87
C PHE A 174 -9.63 3.63 4.18
N PHE A 175 -9.77 3.59 2.85
CA PHE A 175 -10.26 4.73 2.08
C PHE A 175 -11.79 4.92 2.18
N PHE A 176 -12.53 3.83 2.46
CA PHE A 176 -13.94 3.89 2.84
C PHE A 176 -14.18 4.34 4.29
N GLY A 177 -13.14 4.44 5.13
CA GLY A 177 -13.28 4.72 6.57
C GLY A 177 -14.06 3.62 7.30
N CYS A 178 -13.95 2.37 6.85
CA CYS A 178 -14.71 1.22 7.31
C CYS A 178 -13.77 0.25 8.03
N ILE A 179 -13.99 -0.02 9.31
CA ILE A 179 -13.05 -0.75 10.19
C ILE A 179 -12.91 -2.19 9.69
N PRO A 180 -11.72 -2.65 9.27
CA PRO A 180 -11.55 -4.01 8.79
C PRO A 180 -11.68 -5.02 9.94
N VAL A 181 -12.55 -6.00 9.74
CA VAL A 181 -12.67 -7.22 10.54
C VAL A 181 -11.98 -8.32 9.74
N ILE A 182 -10.73 -8.59 10.08
CA ILE A 182 -9.86 -9.58 9.44
C ILE A 182 -10.28 -10.97 9.90
N ILE A 183 -10.82 -11.78 8.98
CA ILE A 183 -11.30 -13.13 9.25
C ILE A 183 -10.46 -14.09 8.41
N SER A 184 -9.18 -14.19 8.76
CA SER A 184 -8.19 -15.05 8.12
C SER A 184 -7.06 -15.30 9.11
N ASP A 185 -7.00 -16.50 9.69
CA ASP A 185 -6.20 -16.78 10.89
C ASP A 185 -4.70 -16.53 10.65
N PHE A 186 -4.18 -17.03 9.52
CA PHE A 186 -2.79 -16.90 9.10
C PHE A 186 -2.47 -15.65 8.27
N LEU A 187 -3.42 -14.72 8.10
CA LEU A 187 -3.11 -13.47 7.41
C LEU A 187 -2.22 -12.60 8.31
N ASP A 188 -0.99 -12.37 7.85
CA ASP A 188 -0.20 -11.24 8.34
C ASP A 188 -0.74 -9.95 7.72
N VAL A 189 -0.63 -8.86 8.45
CA VAL A 189 -0.94 -7.52 7.96
C VAL A 189 0.36 -6.76 7.64
N PRO A 190 0.40 -5.91 6.60
CA PRO A 190 1.62 -5.16 6.26
C PRO A 190 1.97 -4.14 7.36
N PHE A 191 3.26 -3.80 7.43
CA PHE A 191 3.76 -2.73 8.28
C PHE A 191 3.44 -2.84 9.79
N GLN A 192 3.38 -4.05 10.36
CA GLN A 192 3.03 -4.31 11.78
C GLN A 192 3.83 -3.48 12.81
N ASN A 193 5.08 -3.10 12.49
CA ASN A 193 5.94 -2.32 13.38
C ASN A 193 5.82 -0.78 13.19
N VAL A 194 4.92 -0.34 12.31
CA VAL A 194 4.66 1.06 11.94
C VAL A 194 3.18 1.42 12.12
N VAL A 195 2.27 0.47 11.86
CA VAL A 195 0.82 0.61 11.95
C VAL A 195 0.30 -0.15 13.17
N ASP A 196 -0.36 0.55 14.09
CA ASP A 196 -1.03 -0.04 15.25
C ASP A 196 -2.37 -0.68 14.84
N TRP A 197 -2.29 -1.88 14.26
CA TRP A 197 -3.45 -2.62 13.75
C TRP A 197 -4.54 -2.89 14.81
N PRO A 198 -4.23 -3.29 16.05
CA PRO A 198 -5.25 -3.43 17.10
C PRO A 198 -6.05 -2.17 17.42
N ALA A 199 -5.49 -0.97 17.18
CA ALA A 199 -6.22 0.29 17.39
C ALA A 199 -7.19 0.64 16.24
N LEU A 200 -7.05 0.04 15.05
CA LEU A 200 -7.82 0.38 13.84
C LEU A 200 -8.54 -0.79 13.16
N SER A 201 -8.38 -2.01 13.67
CA SER A 201 -8.97 -3.23 13.10
C SER A 201 -9.33 -4.24 14.19
N ILE A 202 -10.06 -5.27 13.78
CA ILE A 202 -10.36 -6.46 14.58
C ILE A 202 -9.81 -7.66 13.80
N LYS A 203 -9.13 -8.61 14.45
CA LYS A 203 -8.76 -9.90 13.83
C LYS A 203 -9.45 -11.04 14.56
N TRP A 204 -10.43 -11.63 13.89
CA TRP A 204 -11.38 -12.59 14.44
C TRP A 204 -11.11 -14.02 13.92
N PRO A 205 -11.19 -15.06 14.77
CA PRO A 205 -10.98 -16.44 14.35
C PRO A 205 -12.00 -16.91 13.31
N GLU A 206 -11.55 -17.61 12.26
CA GLU A 206 -12.42 -18.12 11.20
C GLU A 206 -13.50 -19.08 11.75
N GLU A 207 -13.17 -19.88 12.75
CA GLU A 207 -14.09 -20.83 13.39
C GLU A 207 -15.23 -20.17 14.18
N LYS A 208 -15.04 -18.91 14.64
CA LYS A 208 -16.00 -18.17 15.48
C LYS A 208 -16.92 -17.24 14.69
N VAL A 209 -16.97 -17.37 13.37
CA VAL A 209 -17.89 -16.56 12.55
C VAL A 209 -19.33 -17.01 12.78
N GLY A 210 -20.19 -16.06 13.11
CA GLY A 210 -21.61 -16.31 13.35
C GLY A 210 -22.16 -15.41 14.44
N PRO A 211 -23.10 -15.92 15.28
CA PRO A 211 -23.73 -15.14 16.35
C PRO A 211 -22.74 -14.48 17.32
N GLU A 212 -21.59 -15.13 17.61
CA GLU A 212 -20.54 -14.56 18.48
C GLU A 212 -19.96 -13.27 17.90
N LEU A 213 -19.56 -13.29 16.62
CA LEU A 213 -19.04 -12.11 15.92
C LEU A 213 -20.08 -10.98 15.87
N LEU A 214 -21.34 -11.31 15.55
CA LEU A 214 -22.42 -10.32 15.49
C LEU A 214 -22.68 -9.67 16.87
N SER A 215 -22.71 -10.48 17.93
CA SER A 215 -22.86 -10.02 19.31
C SER A 215 -21.70 -9.11 19.73
N TYR A 216 -20.47 -9.55 19.47
CA TYR A 216 -19.26 -8.77 19.74
C TYR A 216 -19.29 -7.42 19.00
N LEU A 217 -19.53 -7.39 17.68
CA LEU A 217 -19.56 -6.14 16.93
C LEU A 217 -20.67 -5.17 17.40
N ARG A 218 -21.84 -5.69 17.80
CA ARG A 218 -22.93 -4.89 18.39
C ARG A 218 -22.62 -4.36 19.80
N SER A 219 -21.72 -5.00 20.53
CA SER A 219 -21.30 -4.57 21.88
C SER A 219 -20.33 -3.38 21.87
N ILE A 220 -19.70 -3.06 20.73
CA ILE A 220 -18.70 -1.99 20.62
C ILE A 220 -19.41 -0.62 20.65
N PRO A 221 -19.15 0.25 21.64
CA PRO A 221 -19.80 1.57 21.69
C PRO A 221 -19.42 2.46 20.51
N LEU A 222 -20.34 3.30 20.06
CA LEU A 222 -20.14 4.21 18.91
C LEU A 222 -18.92 5.14 19.08
N GLU A 223 -18.58 5.51 20.33
CA GLU A 223 -17.36 6.26 20.64
C GLU A 223 -16.07 5.47 20.32
N ARG A 224 -16.01 4.17 20.68
CA ARG A 224 -14.88 3.29 20.34
C ARG A 224 -14.80 3.10 18.82
N ILE A 225 -15.94 2.91 18.15
CA ILE A 225 -16.02 2.87 16.68
C ILE A 225 -15.46 4.17 16.06
N GLY A 226 -15.82 5.33 16.59
CA GLY A 226 -15.30 6.63 16.14
C GLY A 226 -13.78 6.74 16.26
N LYS A 227 -13.22 6.32 17.40
CA LYS A 227 -11.76 6.30 17.64
C LYS A 227 -11.04 5.32 16.69
N MET A 228 -11.59 4.13 16.48
CA MET A 228 -11.03 3.13 15.55
C MET A 228 -11.05 3.64 14.09
N LYS A 229 -12.16 4.27 13.67
CA LYS A 229 -12.27 4.90 12.34
C LYS A 229 -11.23 6.01 12.17
N GLN A 230 -11.07 6.88 13.17
CA GLN A 230 -10.05 7.94 13.13
C GLN A 230 -8.64 7.35 12.95
N LYS A 231 -8.29 6.29 13.70
CA LYS A 231 -6.99 5.61 13.57
C LYS A 231 -6.80 4.91 12.22
N LEU A 232 -7.88 4.37 11.65
CA LEU A 232 -7.88 3.83 10.30
C LEU A 232 -7.56 4.91 9.26
N GLU A 233 -8.19 6.09 9.38
CA GLU A 233 -8.00 7.20 8.44
C GLU A 233 -6.63 7.87 8.57
N GLU A 234 -6.12 8.04 9.80
CA GLU A 234 -4.75 8.48 10.07
C GLU A 234 -3.72 7.53 9.43
N ALA A 235 -3.97 6.21 9.45
CA ALA A 235 -3.07 5.20 8.88
C ALA A 235 -3.23 5.00 7.36
N ALA A 236 -4.31 5.46 6.74
CA ALA A 236 -4.63 5.19 5.32
C ALA A 236 -3.51 5.63 4.35
N CYS A 237 -2.73 6.64 4.73
CA CYS A 237 -1.56 7.11 3.98
C CYS A 237 -0.50 6.03 3.73
N PHE A 238 -0.35 5.05 4.63
CA PHE A 238 0.61 3.95 4.48
C PHE A 238 0.18 2.93 3.42
N PHE A 239 -1.06 3.02 2.94
CA PHE A 239 -1.67 2.14 1.93
C PHE A 239 -1.86 2.85 0.59
N ASP A 240 -1.45 4.12 0.52
CA ASP A 240 -1.63 5.00 -0.63
C ASP A 240 -0.29 5.18 -1.36
N PHE A 241 -0.02 4.34 -2.37
CA PHE A 241 1.17 4.48 -3.23
C PHE A 241 1.19 5.79 -4.03
N HIS A 242 0.09 6.55 -4.03
CA HIS A 242 0.06 7.89 -4.59
C HIS A 242 0.61 8.98 -3.65
N ARG A 243 1.11 8.61 -2.45
CA ARG A 243 1.80 9.55 -1.53
C ARG A 243 3.32 9.37 -1.49
N GLY A 244 4.01 10.50 -1.41
CA GLY A 244 5.39 10.63 -0.94
C GLY A 244 6.48 10.10 -1.88
N TRP A 245 7.25 11.01 -2.49
CA TRP A 245 8.50 10.67 -3.18
C TRP A 245 9.64 11.61 -2.75
N GLY A 246 10.48 11.12 -1.84
CA GLY A 246 11.79 11.70 -1.56
C GLY A 246 12.13 11.86 -0.07
N ARG A 247 13.43 11.90 0.21
CA ARG A 247 13.96 12.49 1.45
C ARG A 247 14.30 13.94 1.12
N LYS A 248 14.02 14.89 2.03
CA LYS A 248 14.85 16.09 2.13
C LYS A 248 16.31 15.61 2.25
N ARG A 249 17.12 15.81 1.20
CA ARG A 249 18.56 15.57 1.29
C ARG A 249 19.09 16.62 2.27
N ARG A 250 19.58 16.20 3.42
CA ARG A 250 20.48 17.04 4.22
C ARG A 250 21.72 17.28 3.37
N ASN A 251 21.75 18.39 2.66
CA ASN A 251 22.93 18.88 1.98
C ASN A 251 23.99 19.17 3.05
N ALA A 252 25.27 18.95 2.75
CA ALA A 252 26.38 19.28 3.66
C ALA A 252 26.51 20.80 3.92
N ALA A 253 25.71 21.63 3.22
CA ALA A 253 25.66 23.08 3.30
C ALA A 253 24.58 23.63 4.26
N GLY A 254 23.85 22.77 5.00
CA GLY A 254 23.00 23.25 6.10
C GLY A 254 21.76 24.05 5.69
N ASP A 255 21.08 23.65 4.60
CA ASP A 255 19.73 24.13 4.31
C ASP A 255 18.83 23.94 5.55
N SER A 256 18.12 24.98 5.93
CA SER A 256 17.20 24.99 7.07
C SER A 256 16.08 23.97 6.88
N ASP A 257 15.73 23.21 7.93
CA ASP A 257 14.60 22.25 7.90
C ASP A 257 13.25 22.90 7.48
N SER A 258 13.15 24.23 7.50
CA SER A 258 11.97 25.05 7.19
C SER A 258 11.59 25.24 5.71
N ASP A 259 12.39 24.85 4.71
CA ASP A 259 11.93 24.92 3.31
C ASP A 259 10.87 23.82 3.05
N PRO A 260 9.62 24.14 2.66
CA PRO A 260 8.61 23.14 2.31
C PRO A 260 8.83 22.53 0.92
N TRP A 261 9.72 23.08 0.09
CA TRP A 261 9.88 22.65 -1.30
C TRP A 261 10.82 21.44 -1.45
N LEU A 262 10.40 20.49 -2.29
CA LEU A 262 11.19 19.31 -2.66
C LEU A 262 11.29 19.19 -4.18
N SER A 263 12.51 19.17 -4.71
CA SER A 263 12.77 18.71 -6.08
C SER A 263 12.66 17.18 -6.11
N TRP A 264 11.76 16.66 -6.94
CA TRP A 264 11.49 15.21 -7.00
C TRP A 264 11.58 14.62 -8.41
N ALA A 265 11.59 15.44 -9.47
CA ALA A 265 11.85 14.99 -10.83
C ALA A 265 12.73 15.99 -11.63
N LYS A 266 13.52 15.43 -12.54
CA LYS A 266 14.32 16.15 -13.54
C LYS A 266 14.07 15.52 -14.92
N ASP A 267 14.16 16.32 -15.96
CA ASP A 267 13.94 15.97 -17.37
C ASP A 267 12.51 15.46 -17.61
N GLN A 268 11.56 15.94 -16.79
CA GLN A 268 10.16 15.55 -16.66
C GLN A 268 9.29 16.75 -16.25
N VAL A 269 7.97 16.62 -16.39
CA VAL A 269 6.97 17.63 -16.04
C VAL A 269 5.77 17.00 -15.32
N ALA A 270 5.22 17.66 -14.30
CA ALA A 270 3.93 17.27 -13.73
C ALA A 270 2.80 17.77 -14.64
N LEU A 271 1.99 16.85 -15.18
CA LEU A 271 0.85 17.13 -16.06
C LEU A 271 -0.34 16.24 -15.67
N GLY A 272 -1.46 16.34 -16.41
CA GLY A 272 -2.65 15.51 -16.18
C GLY A 272 -3.70 16.12 -15.22
N VAL A 273 -4.81 15.38 -15.04
CA VAL A 273 -6.01 15.82 -14.31
C VAL A 273 -5.76 16.14 -12.84
N ASP A 274 -4.76 15.48 -12.24
CA ASP A 274 -4.42 15.62 -10.83
C ASP A 274 -3.55 16.84 -10.53
N CYS A 275 -2.97 17.48 -11.56
CA CYS A 275 -2.01 18.58 -11.46
C CYS A 275 -2.42 19.73 -12.39
N LEU A 276 -3.53 20.37 -12.02
CA LEU A 276 -4.17 21.44 -12.76
C LEU A 276 -3.17 22.57 -13.06
N TYR A 277 -3.09 22.96 -14.33
CA TYR A 277 -2.41 24.18 -14.74
C TYR A 277 -3.14 25.39 -14.14
N LEU A 278 -2.38 26.32 -13.56
CA LEU A 278 -2.91 27.57 -13.03
C LEU A 278 -2.58 28.74 -13.97
N HIS A 279 -1.29 28.99 -14.20
CA HIS A 279 -0.75 30.06 -15.06
C HIS A 279 0.78 29.91 -15.16
N HIS A 280 1.44 30.73 -15.99
CA HIS A 280 2.89 30.94 -15.89
C HIS A 280 3.22 31.89 -14.75
N GLY A 281 4.34 31.68 -14.05
CA GLY A 281 4.85 32.57 -13.01
C GLY A 281 6.02 33.43 -13.51
N ASP A 282 6.26 34.56 -12.85
CA ASP A 282 7.18 35.62 -13.34
C ASP A 282 8.69 35.34 -13.07
N GLY A 283 9.06 34.08 -12.89
CA GLY A 283 10.38 33.67 -12.36
C GLY A 283 11.36 33.15 -13.41
N THR A 284 12.54 33.75 -13.50
CA THR A 284 13.67 33.25 -14.32
C THR A 284 14.52 32.19 -13.61
N SER A 285 14.30 31.99 -12.31
CA SER A 285 14.93 30.95 -11.48
C SER A 285 13.89 30.02 -10.85
N ALA A 286 14.32 28.84 -10.37
CA ALA A 286 13.46 27.93 -9.62
C ALA A 286 12.96 28.58 -8.32
N GLU A 287 13.78 29.42 -7.69
CA GLU A 287 13.49 30.16 -6.46
C GLU A 287 12.41 31.21 -6.66
N ASP A 288 12.46 31.96 -7.77
CA ASP A 288 11.42 32.92 -8.14
C ASP A 288 10.13 32.21 -8.53
N CYS A 289 10.22 31.07 -9.23
CA CYS A 289 9.07 30.25 -9.59
C CYS A 289 8.36 29.66 -8.34
N LYS A 290 9.14 29.14 -7.37
CA LYS A 290 8.65 28.72 -6.05
C LYS A 290 7.99 29.88 -5.29
N ARG A 291 8.61 31.07 -5.28
CA ARG A 291 8.05 32.28 -4.63
C ARG A 291 6.72 32.71 -5.25
N SER A 292 6.64 32.73 -6.58
CA SER A 292 5.41 33.03 -7.32
C SER A 292 4.30 32.03 -6.96
N CYS A 293 4.60 30.72 -6.92
CA CYS A 293 3.63 29.72 -6.46
C CYS A 293 3.12 29.97 -5.04
N THR A 294 4.00 30.30 -4.09
CA THR A 294 3.59 30.58 -2.69
C THR A 294 2.64 31.79 -2.57
N GLN A 295 2.64 32.71 -3.54
CA GLN A 295 1.71 33.84 -3.58
C GLN A 295 0.32 33.48 -4.16
N HIS A 296 0.19 32.35 -4.87
CA HIS A 296 -1.05 31.94 -5.53
C HIS A 296 -1.82 30.86 -4.75
N GLN A 297 -3.08 31.17 -4.43
CA GLN A 297 -3.98 30.24 -3.75
C GLN A 297 -4.10 28.92 -4.53
N ARG A 298 -3.97 27.79 -3.82
CA ARG A 298 -3.96 26.41 -4.35
C ARG A 298 -2.71 25.99 -5.13
N CYS A 299 -1.77 26.88 -5.44
CA CYS A 299 -0.52 26.45 -6.05
C CYS A 299 0.31 25.64 -5.03
N ASN A 300 0.80 24.47 -5.44
CA ASN A 300 1.69 23.63 -4.62
C ASN A 300 2.73 22.85 -5.41
N THR A 301 2.80 23.06 -6.73
CA THR A 301 3.76 22.40 -7.62
C THR A 301 4.18 23.38 -8.71
N VAL A 302 5.45 23.36 -9.08
CA VAL A 302 5.97 24.11 -10.23
C VAL A 302 6.73 23.18 -11.16
N ASN A 303 6.46 23.33 -12.46
CA ASN A 303 7.37 22.86 -13.49
C ASN A 303 8.25 24.06 -13.87
N PHE A 304 9.56 23.92 -13.74
CA PHE A 304 10.53 24.96 -14.09
C PHE A 304 11.49 24.46 -15.15
N SER A 305 11.61 25.18 -16.26
CA SER A 305 12.62 24.97 -17.29
C SER A 305 13.69 26.05 -17.17
N PRO A 306 14.95 25.72 -16.84
CA PRO A 306 16.04 26.68 -16.95
C PRO A 306 16.25 26.99 -18.44
N GLY A 307 16.07 28.25 -18.82
CA GLY A 307 16.24 28.70 -20.20
C GLY A 307 17.67 28.48 -20.69
N ARG A 308 17.83 28.32 -22.00
CA ARG A 308 19.18 28.31 -22.61
C ARG A 308 19.76 29.73 -22.63
N ALA A 309 21.04 29.88 -22.97
CA ALA A 309 21.82 31.11 -22.77
C ALA A 309 21.25 32.43 -23.38
N LEU A 310 20.20 32.37 -24.20
CA LEU A 310 19.50 33.50 -24.83
C LEU A 310 17.97 33.45 -24.62
N GLU A 311 17.46 32.50 -23.83
CA GLU A 311 16.04 32.27 -23.56
C GLU A 311 15.78 32.48 -22.06
N SER A 312 14.71 33.18 -21.68
CA SER A 312 14.26 33.21 -20.28
C SER A 312 13.82 31.82 -19.83
N GLY A 313 14.02 31.49 -18.55
CA GLY A 313 13.43 30.27 -17.97
C GLY A 313 11.90 30.29 -18.05
N ASP A 314 11.30 29.11 -18.18
CA ASP A 314 9.85 28.94 -18.16
C ASP A 314 9.42 28.42 -16.78
N CYS A 315 8.41 29.07 -16.20
CA CYS A 315 7.86 28.76 -14.90
C CYS A 315 6.36 28.52 -15.04
N VAL A 316 5.92 27.28 -14.78
CA VAL A 316 4.50 26.89 -14.87
C VAL A 316 3.97 26.46 -13.51
N LEU A 317 2.99 27.21 -13.00
CA LEU A 317 2.39 27.05 -11.68
C LEU A 317 1.23 26.05 -11.72
N ARG A 318 1.15 25.15 -10.72
CA ARG A 318 0.18 24.04 -10.67
C ARG A 318 -0.41 23.79 -9.30
N SER A 319 -1.65 23.31 -9.31
CA SER A 319 -2.40 22.81 -8.15
C SER A 319 -2.54 21.29 -8.25
N CYS A 320 -1.81 20.54 -7.44
CA CYS A 320 -1.88 19.08 -7.36
C CYS A 320 -2.63 18.60 -6.09
N ARG A 321 -3.38 17.49 -6.17
CA ARG A 321 -4.19 16.98 -5.03
C ARG A 321 -3.37 16.43 -3.85
N ASP A 322 -2.19 15.92 -4.14
CA ASP A 322 -1.17 15.40 -3.22
C ASP A 322 0.19 15.94 -3.71
N PRO A 323 1.29 15.85 -2.95
CA PRO A 323 2.65 16.09 -3.47
C PRO A 323 2.80 15.35 -4.80
N ALA A 324 3.14 16.11 -5.85
CA ALA A 324 2.71 15.79 -7.20
C ALA A 324 3.10 14.36 -7.63
N GLN A 325 2.09 13.61 -8.05
CA GLN A 325 2.30 12.27 -8.58
C GLN A 325 2.78 12.33 -10.03
N PRO A 326 3.66 11.41 -10.43
CA PRO A 326 4.11 11.27 -11.81
C PRO A 326 3.00 10.74 -12.75
N ALA A 327 2.05 11.62 -13.11
CA ALA A 327 1.37 11.53 -14.41
C ALA A 327 2.35 12.04 -15.50
N LEU A 328 3.37 11.21 -15.76
CA LEU A 328 4.49 11.50 -16.66
C LEU A 328 4.00 11.56 -18.10
N THR A 329 4.20 12.68 -18.78
CA THR A 329 4.06 12.77 -20.25
C THR A 329 5.41 13.03 -20.90
N GLY A 330 6.14 11.96 -21.21
CA GLY A 330 7.32 11.98 -22.07
C GLY A 330 8.59 12.57 -21.46
N GLY A 331 9.70 12.42 -22.19
CA GLY A 331 10.98 13.05 -21.84
C GLY A 331 10.93 14.56 -22.10
N ALA A 332 10.92 15.36 -21.04
CA ALA A 332 10.93 16.82 -21.10
C ALA A 332 12.32 17.34 -20.66
N GLY A 333 13.33 17.08 -21.48
CA GLY A 333 14.73 17.41 -21.17
C GLY A 333 14.92 18.87 -20.74
N GLY A 334 15.68 19.08 -19.67
CA GLY A 334 15.90 20.39 -19.05
C GLY A 334 14.95 20.70 -17.89
N TRP A 335 13.69 20.25 -17.95
CA TRP A 335 12.67 20.60 -16.95
C TRP A 335 12.96 20.00 -15.58
N GLN A 336 12.51 20.71 -14.54
CA GLN A 336 12.57 20.32 -13.14
C GLN A 336 11.18 20.42 -12.54
N VAL A 337 10.82 19.46 -11.68
CA VAL A 337 9.56 19.51 -10.94
C VAL A 337 9.84 19.66 -9.45
N TRP A 338 9.25 20.70 -8.88
CA TRP A 338 9.29 20.99 -7.45
C TRP A 338 7.85 20.98 -6.91
N SER A 339 7.65 20.40 -5.74
CA SER A 339 6.36 20.43 -5.03
C SER A 339 6.55 20.82 -3.58
N MET A 340 5.57 21.52 -3.02
CA MET A 340 5.48 21.69 -1.57
C MET A 340 5.11 20.36 -0.93
N VAL A 341 5.87 19.97 0.08
CA VAL A 341 5.66 18.75 0.88
C VAL A 341 5.66 19.14 2.35
N ASN A 342 4.51 18.92 3.00
CA ASN A 342 4.32 19.02 4.43
C ASN A 342 4.96 17.83 5.17
N ASP A 343 5.38 18.03 6.42
CA ASP A 343 6.12 17.00 7.19
C ASP A 343 5.32 15.69 7.35
N THR A 344 3.99 15.76 7.40
CA THR A 344 3.12 14.59 7.36
C THR A 344 3.39 13.72 6.13
N ASP A 345 3.57 14.31 4.96
CA ASP A 345 3.70 13.59 3.69
C ASP A 345 5.10 12.96 3.49
N LEU A 346 6.10 13.43 4.27
CA LEU A 346 7.42 12.79 4.40
C LEU A 346 7.40 11.55 5.32
N HIS A 347 6.36 11.43 6.16
CA HIS A 347 6.23 10.40 7.19
C HIS A 347 5.05 9.44 7.00
N CYS A 348 4.11 9.78 6.11
CA CYS A 348 2.85 9.08 5.91
C CYS A 348 2.75 8.58 4.45
N SER A 349 3.49 7.50 4.13
CA SER A 349 3.49 6.84 2.81
C SER A 349 3.93 5.38 2.89
N PRO A 350 3.59 4.51 1.92
CA PRO A 350 4.06 3.11 1.91
C PRO A 350 5.59 3.05 1.85
N TYR A 351 6.23 3.96 1.10
CA TYR A 351 7.68 4.06 1.02
C TYR A 351 8.31 4.38 2.39
N HIS A 352 7.73 5.31 3.15
CA HIS A 352 8.17 5.59 4.51
C HIS A 352 8.07 4.34 5.39
N ALA A 353 6.93 3.65 5.37
CA ALA A 353 6.72 2.44 6.17
C ALA A 353 7.73 1.33 5.82
N ILE A 354 7.99 1.09 4.52
CA ILE A 354 9.03 0.17 4.05
C ILE A 354 10.40 0.56 4.64
N PHE A 355 10.84 1.82 4.51
CA PHE A 355 12.14 2.25 5.03
C PHE A 355 12.24 2.20 6.56
N SER A 356 11.16 2.49 7.28
CA SER A 356 11.12 2.44 8.74
C SER A 356 11.16 0.99 9.24
N GLN A 357 10.41 0.08 8.61
CA GLN A 357 10.47 -1.35 8.92
C GLN A 357 11.86 -1.93 8.57
N LEU A 358 12.47 -1.51 7.46
CA LEU A 358 13.85 -1.92 7.10
C LEU A 358 14.89 -1.55 8.18
N LYS A 359 14.75 -0.38 8.82
CA LYS A 359 15.63 0.04 9.94
C LYS A 359 15.40 -0.76 11.21
N GLN A 360 14.14 -1.08 11.53
CA GLN A 360 13.75 -1.75 12.78
C GLN A 360 14.06 -3.27 12.79
N ARG A 361 14.44 -3.86 11.66
CA ARG A 361 14.71 -5.31 11.49
C ARG A 361 15.73 -5.92 12.45
N THR A 362 16.60 -5.12 13.06
CA THR A 362 17.57 -5.61 14.05
C THR A 362 16.93 -6.02 15.38
N SER A 363 15.63 -5.79 15.57
CA SER A 363 14.99 -5.82 16.90
C SER A 363 14.14 -7.06 17.19
N ARG A 364 13.18 -7.43 16.31
CA ARG A 364 12.20 -8.52 16.54
C ARG A 364 11.65 -9.10 15.22
N PRO A 365 11.19 -10.37 15.20
CA PRO A 365 10.37 -10.89 14.12
C PRO A 365 8.96 -10.25 14.12
N LEU A 366 8.29 -10.31 12.98
CA LEU A 366 6.85 -10.04 12.91
C LEU A 366 6.06 -11.13 13.67
N GLN A 367 4.99 -10.75 14.36
CA GLN A 367 4.14 -11.69 15.09
C GLN A 367 3.07 -12.24 14.15
N GLN A 368 3.11 -13.55 13.90
CA GLN A 368 2.15 -14.24 13.04
C GLN A 368 0.99 -14.81 13.88
N GLY A 369 -0.20 -14.91 13.28
CA GLY A 369 -1.34 -15.66 13.85
C GLY A 369 -1.94 -15.10 15.15
N SER A 370 -1.48 -13.96 15.67
CA SER A 370 -2.10 -13.32 16.82
C SER A 370 -3.50 -12.82 16.47
N PHE A 371 -4.46 -12.99 17.40
CA PHE A 371 -5.80 -12.44 17.31
C PHE A 371 -5.91 -11.18 18.19
N TRP A 372 -6.78 -10.24 17.80
CA TRP A 372 -7.06 -9.03 18.58
C TRP A 372 -8.52 -8.61 18.39
N TYR A 373 -9.28 -8.56 19.50
CA TYR A 373 -10.67 -8.13 19.57
C TYR A 373 -10.97 -7.59 20.98
#